data_AF-A0A8I0M6K2-F1
#
_entry.id   AF-A0A8I0M6K2-F1
#
_cell.length_a   1.000
_cell.length_b   1.000
_cell.length_c   1.000
_cell.angle_alpha   90.00
_cell.angle_beta   90.00
_cell.angle_gamma   90.00
#
_symmetry.space_group_name_H-M   'P 1'
#
loop_
_entity.id
_entity.type
_entity.pdbx_description
1 polymer ?
#
loop_
_entity_poly.entity_id
_entity_poly.type
_entity_poly.pdbx_seq_one_letter_code
_entity_poly.pdbx_strand_id
1 'polypeptide(L)'
;MNGKVACLSLVLLSAGPAVANESVYVNVSREKCKTIKEEPGRYSLMTCPGHGDYPAHFKEMDIRQSFSFGHLNERYRNEAFETFIPFNHAGATVEWRIVKGGTPVATILRWFIENPDPATGASAPALEGQVLVVSTVAQKDDGKGCVAGYVDALANPDPNALARKIADEVAPTFRCGVDKAVYHGTQGDKASAPRNELPE
;
A
#
# COMPACT_ATOMS: atom_id res chain seq x y z
N MET A 1 -52.51 24.61 38.95
CA MET A 1 -51.44 24.99 37.99
C MET A 1 -50.57 23.77 37.76
N ASN A 2 -50.66 23.22 36.54
CA ASN A 2 -50.03 21.96 36.13
C ASN A 2 -48.57 22.19 35.72
N GLY A 3 -47.62 21.55 36.38
CA GLY A 3 -46.22 21.49 35.93
C GLY A 3 -45.88 20.08 35.48
N LYS A 4 -45.90 19.82 34.17
CA LYS A 4 -45.39 18.57 33.58
C LYS A 4 -43.85 18.65 33.54
N VAL A 5 -43.18 17.78 34.29
CA VAL A 5 -41.72 17.58 34.19
C VAL A 5 -41.47 16.63 33.02
N ALA A 6 -40.80 17.12 31.98
CA ALA A 6 -40.35 16.30 30.86
C ALA A 6 -38.97 15.71 31.19
N CYS A 7 -38.91 14.38 31.38
CA CYS A 7 -37.64 13.65 31.43
C CYS A 7 -37.07 13.52 30.01
N LEU A 8 -35.93 14.15 29.76
CA LEU A 8 -35.17 13.99 28.53
C LEU A 8 -34.27 12.76 28.68
N SER A 9 -34.66 11.63 28.06
CA SER A 9 -33.86 10.41 28.05
C SER A 9 -32.66 10.54 27.11
N LEU A 10 -31.46 10.56 27.67
CA LEU A 10 -30.21 10.57 26.91
C LEU A 10 -29.91 9.15 26.40
N VAL A 11 -30.09 8.91 25.10
CA VAL A 11 -29.72 7.63 24.46
C VAL A 11 -28.21 7.65 24.21
N LEU A 12 -27.46 6.89 25.00
CA LEU A 12 -26.05 6.60 24.76
C LEU A 12 -25.96 5.57 23.61
N LEU A 13 -25.57 6.01 22.41
CA LEU A 13 -25.16 5.08 21.35
C LEU A 13 -23.80 4.49 21.72
N SER A 14 -23.80 3.22 22.15
CA SER A 14 -22.57 2.45 22.34
C SER A 14 -21.96 2.16 20.98
N ALA A 15 -20.89 2.88 20.61
CA ALA A 15 -20.00 2.43 19.54
C ALA A 15 -19.30 1.16 20.03
N GLY A 16 -19.70 0.00 19.50
CA GLY A 16 -19.02 -1.27 19.78
C GLY A 16 -17.55 -1.21 19.35
N PRO A 17 -16.68 -2.06 19.92
CA PRO A 17 -15.28 -2.10 19.50
C PRO A 17 -15.21 -2.44 18.00
N ALA A 18 -14.63 -1.54 17.21
CA ALA A 18 -14.23 -1.87 15.86
C ALA A 18 -13.19 -2.99 15.95
N VAL A 19 -13.51 -4.16 15.38
CA VAL A 19 -12.55 -5.27 15.31
C VAL A 19 -11.52 -4.88 14.26
N ALA A 20 -10.33 -4.51 14.70
CA ALA A 20 -9.21 -4.26 13.79
C ALA A 20 -8.87 -5.53 13.01
N ASN A 21 -8.49 -5.39 11.75
CA ASN A 21 -8.08 -6.54 10.94
C ASN A 21 -6.80 -7.17 11.49
N GLU A 22 -6.59 -8.45 11.22
CA GLU A 22 -5.39 -9.16 11.62
C GLU A 22 -4.21 -8.82 10.70
N SER A 23 -3.00 -8.69 11.27
CA SER A 23 -1.75 -8.57 10.51
C SER A 23 -1.15 -9.95 10.25
N VAL A 24 -0.87 -10.26 8.99
CA VAL A 24 -0.04 -11.42 8.62
C VAL A 24 1.17 -10.95 7.82
N TYR A 25 2.36 -11.43 8.17
CA TYR A 25 3.61 -10.98 7.55
C TYR A 25 4.15 -12.01 6.58
N VAL A 26 4.39 -11.58 5.34
CA VAL A 26 4.97 -12.45 4.29
C VAL A 26 6.27 -11.83 3.81
N ASN A 27 7.28 -12.68 3.66
CA ASN A 27 8.55 -12.27 3.08
C ASN A 27 8.49 -12.36 1.56
N VAL A 28 8.65 -11.21 0.91
CA VAL A 28 8.60 -10.96 -0.54
C VAL A 28 9.96 -10.50 -1.09
N SER A 29 11.05 -10.86 -0.43
CA SER A 29 12.40 -10.59 -0.92
C SER A 29 12.60 -11.18 -2.32
N ARG A 30 13.34 -10.46 -3.17
CA ARG A 30 13.47 -10.76 -4.61
C ARG A 30 13.93 -12.19 -4.87
N GLU A 31 14.81 -12.74 -4.04
CA GLU A 31 15.33 -14.11 -4.16
C GLU A 31 14.25 -15.19 -3.95
N LYS A 32 13.11 -14.85 -3.35
CA LYS A 32 11.96 -15.75 -3.23
C LYS A 32 11.00 -15.67 -4.41
N CYS A 33 11.18 -14.68 -5.28
CA CYS A 33 10.34 -14.47 -6.43
C CYS A 33 10.78 -15.32 -7.62
N LYS A 34 9.83 -15.69 -8.48
CA LYS A 34 10.03 -16.43 -9.71
C LYS A 34 9.80 -15.51 -10.91
N THR A 35 10.75 -15.43 -11.82
CA THR A 35 10.63 -14.66 -13.06
C THR A 35 9.51 -15.23 -13.93
N ILE A 36 8.61 -14.34 -14.37
CA ILE A 36 7.54 -14.62 -15.33
C ILE A 36 7.96 -14.13 -16.72
N LYS A 37 8.51 -12.91 -16.79
CA LYS A 37 9.00 -12.28 -18.02
C LYS A 37 10.16 -11.36 -17.68
N GLU A 38 11.18 -11.32 -18.52
CA GLU A 38 12.32 -10.44 -18.33
C GLU A 38 12.88 -9.99 -19.69
N GLU A 39 13.28 -8.73 -19.76
CA GLU A 39 14.17 -8.19 -20.78
C GLU A 39 15.37 -7.59 -20.05
N PRO A 40 16.54 -8.27 -20.08
CA PRO A 40 17.70 -7.87 -19.28
C PRO A 40 18.08 -6.40 -19.46
N GLY A 41 18.27 -5.70 -18.35
CA GLY A 41 18.62 -4.28 -18.33
C GLY A 41 17.46 -3.32 -18.63
N ARG A 42 16.24 -3.83 -18.86
CA ARG A 42 15.07 -2.99 -19.17
C ARG A 42 13.89 -3.25 -18.25
N TYR A 43 13.47 -4.50 -18.11
CA TYR A 43 12.26 -4.84 -17.37
C TYR A 43 12.31 -6.26 -16.79
N SER A 44 11.76 -6.45 -15.60
CA SER A 44 11.42 -7.77 -15.07
C SER A 44 9.99 -7.79 -14.49
N LEU A 45 9.30 -8.91 -14.70
CA LEU A 45 8.04 -9.29 -14.08
C LEU A 45 8.26 -10.59 -13.32
N MET A 46 7.97 -10.58 -12.03
CA MET A 46 8.13 -11.74 -11.16
C MET A 46 6.86 -11.96 -10.33
N THR A 47 6.64 -13.22 -9.95
CA THR A 47 5.66 -13.59 -8.92
C THR A 47 6.39 -13.95 -7.65
N CYS A 48 5.95 -13.43 -6.53
CA CYS A 48 6.56 -13.60 -5.21
C CYS A 48 5.58 -14.34 -4.27
N PRO A 49 6.07 -14.91 -3.17
CA PRO A 49 5.19 -15.46 -2.14
C PRO A 49 4.16 -14.42 -1.67
N GLY A 50 2.95 -14.86 -1.36
CA GLY A 50 1.91 -14.01 -0.79
C GLY A 50 1.17 -14.73 0.33
N HIS A 51 -0.07 -14.32 0.60
CA HIS A 51 -0.89 -14.92 1.65
C HIS A 51 -1.92 -15.90 1.06
N GLY A 52 -1.90 -17.17 1.49
CA GLY A 52 -2.80 -18.18 0.95
C GLY A 52 -2.62 -18.34 -0.56
N ASP A 53 -3.71 -18.16 -1.32
CA ASP A 53 -3.70 -18.17 -2.79
C ASP A 53 -3.55 -16.77 -3.42
N TYR A 54 -3.34 -15.72 -2.63
CA TYR A 54 -3.12 -14.35 -3.11
C TYR A 54 -1.62 -14.09 -3.32
N PRO A 55 -1.10 -14.11 -4.57
CA PRO A 55 0.31 -13.83 -4.83
C PRO A 55 0.67 -12.35 -4.66
N ALA A 56 1.95 -12.07 -4.48
CA ALA A 56 2.51 -10.74 -4.71
C ALA A 56 3.15 -10.71 -6.11
N HIS A 57 2.99 -9.60 -6.82
CA HIS A 57 3.56 -9.39 -8.16
C HIS A 57 4.59 -8.29 -8.05
N PHE A 58 5.81 -8.59 -8.47
CA PHE A 58 6.93 -7.67 -8.47
C PHE A 58 7.29 -7.29 -9.89
N LYS A 59 7.49 -6.00 -10.13
CA LYS A 59 8.05 -5.47 -11.35
C LYS A 59 9.25 -4.59 -11.05
N GLU A 60 10.21 -4.62 -11.95
CA GLU A 60 11.30 -3.65 -11.95
C GLU A 60 11.49 -3.11 -13.36
N MET A 61 11.57 -1.78 -13.49
CA MET A 61 11.84 -1.08 -14.75
C MET A 61 12.65 0.17 -14.43
N ASP A 62 13.76 0.38 -15.16
CA ASP A 62 14.65 1.52 -14.92
C ASP A 62 15.03 1.67 -13.42
N ILE A 63 15.40 0.54 -12.80
CA ILE A 63 15.81 0.38 -11.38
C ILE A 63 14.70 0.76 -10.37
N ARG A 64 13.51 1.14 -10.84
CA ARG A 64 12.35 1.38 -9.99
C ARG A 64 11.56 0.11 -9.82
N GLN A 65 11.13 -0.10 -8.59
CA GLN A 65 10.34 -1.26 -8.25
C GLN A 65 8.85 -0.90 -8.22
N SER A 66 8.00 -1.89 -8.45
CA SER A 66 6.55 -1.81 -8.28
C SER A 66 6.06 -3.13 -7.68
N PHE A 67 5.15 -3.06 -6.73
CA PHE A 67 4.48 -4.22 -6.14
C PHE A 67 2.96 -4.10 -6.28
N SER A 68 2.31 -5.20 -6.62
CA SER A 68 0.85 -5.33 -6.64
C SER A 68 0.45 -6.67 -6.05
N PHE A 69 -0.77 -6.81 -5.54
CA PHE A 69 -1.14 -7.96 -4.70
C PHE A 69 -2.47 -8.58 -5.11
N GLY A 70 -2.56 -9.91 -4.98
CA GLY A 70 -3.78 -10.68 -5.19
C GLY A 70 -3.98 -11.19 -6.61
N HIS A 71 -5.22 -11.52 -6.95
CA HIS A 71 -5.62 -12.19 -8.17
C HIS A 71 -5.75 -11.22 -9.36
N LEU A 72 -4.68 -10.50 -9.70
CA LEU A 72 -4.70 -9.53 -10.81
C LEU A 72 -5.15 -10.17 -12.13
N ASN A 73 -6.03 -9.48 -12.85
CA ASN A 73 -6.29 -9.78 -14.25
C ASN A 73 -5.03 -9.52 -15.09
N GLU A 74 -5.00 -10.07 -16.30
CA GLU A 74 -3.82 -9.99 -17.18
C GLU A 74 -3.42 -8.54 -17.47
N ARG A 75 -4.40 -7.65 -17.66
CA ARG A 75 -4.15 -6.25 -17.99
C ARG A 75 -3.44 -5.53 -16.85
N TYR A 76 -3.96 -5.59 -15.63
CA TYR A 76 -3.31 -5.01 -14.44
C TYR A 76 -1.94 -5.64 -14.21
N ARG A 77 -1.82 -6.96 -14.34
CA ARG A 77 -0.54 -7.67 -14.20
C ARG A 77 0.51 -7.20 -15.21
N ASN A 78 0.13 -6.85 -16.43
CA ASN A 78 1.07 -6.46 -17.49
C ASN A 78 1.33 -4.95 -17.53
N GLU A 79 0.30 -4.13 -17.37
CA GLU A 79 0.35 -2.68 -17.62
C GLU A 79 0.51 -1.85 -16.34
N ALA A 80 0.04 -2.31 -15.16
CA ALA A 80 0.15 -1.50 -13.94
C ALA A 80 1.62 -1.35 -13.47
N PHE A 81 2.04 -0.13 -13.17
CA PHE A 81 3.37 0.19 -12.63
C PHE A 81 3.25 1.40 -11.70
N GLU A 82 3.11 1.13 -10.40
CA GLU A 82 2.99 2.16 -9.37
C GLU A 82 4.29 2.21 -8.56
N THR A 83 4.95 3.36 -8.58
CA THR A 83 6.30 3.54 -8.04
C THR A 83 6.52 5.00 -7.58
N PHE A 84 7.77 5.43 -7.47
CA PHE A 84 8.18 6.80 -7.19
C PHE A 84 9.02 7.39 -8.32
N ILE A 85 9.08 8.72 -8.40
CA ILE A 85 9.91 9.38 -9.41
C ILE A 85 11.41 9.08 -9.22
N PRO A 86 11.99 9.16 -8.00
CA PRO A 86 13.37 8.72 -7.78
C PRO A 86 13.52 7.20 -7.87
N PHE A 87 14.76 6.74 -7.95
CA PHE A 87 15.07 5.32 -7.76
C PHE A 87 14.61 4.87 -6.37
N ASN A 88 14.20 3.62 -6.27
CA ASN A 88 13.57 3.10 -5.09
C ASN A 88 13.67 1.58 -5.03
N HIS A 89 13.54 1.07 -3.81
CA HIS A 89 13.37 -0.34 -3.58
C HIS A 89 12.37 -0.59 -2.46
N ALA A 90 11.69 -1.72 -2.53
CA ALA A 90 10.80 -2.17 -1.47
C ALA A 90 11.58 -2.96 -0.40
N GLY A 91 11.09 -2.89 0.84
CA GLY A 91 11.51 -3.78 1.90
C GLY A 91 11.09 -5.23 1.64
N ALA A 92 11.66 -6.17 2.39
CA ALA A 92 11.44 -7.59 2.18
C ALA A 92 10.15 -8.15 2.80
N THR A 93 9.47 -7.40 3.68
CA THR A 93 8.31 -7.92 4.43
C THR A 93 7.08 -7.09 4.14
N VAL A 94 6.06 -7.73 3.58
CA VAL A 94 4.73 -7.16 3.39
C VAL A 94 3.83 -7.56 4.55
N GLU A 95 3.10 -6.60 5.10
CA GLU A 95 2.01 -6.84 6.04
C GLU A 95 0.70 -6.97 5.25
N TRP A 96 0.01 -8.09 5.38
CA TRP A 96 -1.33 -8.31 4.87
C TRP A 96 -2.35 -8.01 5.95
N ARG A 97 -3.41 -7.28 5.60
CA ARG A 97 -4.56 -6.99 6.46
C ARG A 97 -5.68 -7.97 6.15
N ILE A 98 -6.01 -8.82 7.11
CA ILE A 98 -6.98 -9.90 6.94
C ILE A 98 -8.26 -9.58 7.71
N VAL A 99 -9.39 -9.50 7.01
CA VAL A 99 -10.69 -9.34 7.67
C VAL A 99 -11.14 -10.64 8.33
N LYS A 100 -12.10 -10.52 9.26
CA LYS A 100 -12.80 -11.68 9.80
C LYS A 100 -13.38 -12.53 8.68
N GLY A 101 -12.96 -13.79 8.59
CA GLY A 101 -13.30 -14.70 7.49
C GLY A 101 -12.10 -15.10 6.61
N GLY A 102 -10.94 -14.46 6.79
CA GLY A 102 -9.68 -14.88 6.17
C GLY A 102 -9.36 -14.19 4.84
N THR A 103 -10.23 -13.31 4.36
CA THR A 103 -10.00 -12.57 3.11
C THR A 103 -8.98 -11.44 3.34
N PRO A 104 -7.90 -11.34 2.56
CA PRO A 104 -7.04 -10.18 2.58
C PRO A 104 -7.70 -9.00 1.87
N VAL A 105 -7.70 -7.83 2.51
CA VAL A 105 -8.31 -6.60 1.96
C VAL A 105 -7.30 -5.54 1.56
N ALA A 106 -6.14 -5.55 2.20
CA ALA A 106 -5.10 -4.58 1.93
C ALA A 106 -3.73 -5.13 2.29
N THR A 107 -2.69 -4.47 1.79
CA THR A 107 -1.30 -4.73 2.15
C THR A 107 -0.59 -3.44 2.51
N ILE A 108 0.47 -3.56 3.31
CA ILE A 108 1.36 -2.47 3.67
C ILE A 108 2.78 -2.94 3.40
N LEU A 109 3.50 -2.21 2.55
CA LEU A 109 4.89 -2.47 2.23
C LEU A 109 5.71 -1.19 2.41
N ARG A 110 6.88 -1.31 3.03
CA ARG A 110 7.82 -0.20 3.19
C ARG A 110 8.64 -0.01 1.92
N TRP A 111 8.81 1.23 1.51
CA TRP A 111 9.65 1.66 0.40
C TRP A 111 10.75 2.56 0.90
N PHE A 112 11.91 2.46 0.25
CA PHE A 112 13.07 3.31 0.46
C PHE A 112 13.29 4.12 -0.80
N ILE A 113 13.31 5.45 -0.66
CA ILE A 113 13.37 6.38 -1.79
C ILE A 113 14.75 7.02 -1.84
N GLU A 114 15.47 6.79 -2.93
CA GLU A 114 16.82 7.30 -3.14
C GLU A 114 16.75 8.71 -3.72
N ASN A 115 16.42 9.69 -2.88
CA ASN A 115 16.37 11.08 -3.30
C ASN A 115 17.79 11.56 -3.68
N PRO A 116 17.96 12.16 -4.88
CA PRO A 116 19.25 12.67 -5.30
C PRO A 116 19.63 13.92 -4.51
N ASP A 117 20.91 14.04 -4.19
CA ASP A 117 21.47 15.26 -3.63
C ASP A 117 21.33 16.41 -4.64
N PRO A 118 20.72 17.56 -4.28
CA PRO A 118 20.50 18.65 -5.22
C PRO A 118 21.77 19.27 -5.80
N ALA A 119 22.91 19.16 -5.10
CA ALA A 119 24.19 19.72 -5.54
C ALA A 119 24.96 18.75 -6.44
N THR A 120 24.84 17.44 -6.23
CA THR A 120 25.65 16.43 -6.95
C THR A 120 24.86 15.53 -7.88
N GLY A 121 23.54 15.43 -7.72
CA GLY A 121 22.67 14.50 -8.42
C GLY A 121 22.83 13.04 -8.00
N ALA A 122 23.73 12.73 -7.05
CA ALA A 122 23.99 11.37 -6.59
C ALA A 122 23.04 10.98 -5.45
N SER A 123 22.75 9.68 -5.31
CA SER A 123 22.06 9.14 -4.12
C SER A 123 22.89 9.41 -2.86
N ALA A 124 22.26 9.94 -1.82
CA ALA A 124 22.89 10.16 -0.52
C ALA A 124 22.06 9.51 0.60
N PRO A 125 22.65 8.65 1.46
CA PRO A 125 21.90 7.99 2.54
C PRO A 125 21.15 8.95 3.47
N ALA A 126 21.69 10.15 3.69
CA ALA A 126 21.04 11.18 4.52
C ALA A 126 19.74 11.72 3.92
N LEU A 127 19.52 11.55 2.61
CA LEU A 127 18.34 11.99 1.87
C LEU A 127 17.34 10.86 1.62
N GLU A 128 17.63 9.64 2.07
CA GLU A 128 16.72 8.51 1.89
C GLU A 128 15.35 8.78 2.53
N GLY A 129 14.30 8.61 1.75
CA GLY A 129 12.92 8.62 2.21
C GLY A 129 12.45 7.24 2.62
N GLN A 130 11.51 7.17 3.56
CA GLN A 130 10.82 5.91 3.87
C GLN A 130 9.31 6.11 3.82
N VAL A 131 8.64 5.31 3.00
CA VAL A 131 7.19 5.42 2.78
C VAL A 131 6.54 4.06 3.03
N LEU A 132 5.50 4.01 3.85
CA LEU A 132 4.61 2.86 3.90
C LEU A 132 3.54 3.05 2.82
N VAL A 133 3.57 2.17 1.82
CA VAL A 133 2.61 2.13 0.73
C VAL A 133 1.51 1.14 1.10
N VAL A 134 0.27 1.62 1.07
CA VAL A 134 -0.92 0.83 1.33
C VAL A 134 -1.57 0.49 0.00
N SER A 135 -1.68 -0.79 -0.33
CA SER A 135 -2.27 -1.25 -1.59
C SER A 135 -3.52 -2.08 -1.34
N THR A 136 -4.50 -1.97 -2.25
CA THR A 136 -5.63 -2.89 -2.29
C THR A 136 -5.15 -4.30 -2.68
N VAL A 137 -5.94 -5.32 -2.35
CA VAL A 137 -5.70 -6.70 -2.79
C VAL A 137 -6.73 -7.07 -3.84
N ALA A 138 -6.27 -7.37 -5.04
CA ALA A 138 -7.13 -7.81 -6.13
C ALA A 138 -7.85 -9.10 -5.78
N GLN A 139 -9.17 -9.09 -5.89
CA GLN A 139 -10.03 -10.24 -5.65
C GLN A 139 -10.22 -11.02 -6.96
N LYS A 140 -10.70 -12.26 -6.88
CA LYS A 140 -10.86 -13.13 -8.07
C LYS A 140 -11.90 -12.59 -9.06
N ASP A 141 -12.87 -11.83 -8.58
CA ASP A 141 -13.98 -11.29 -9.35
C ASP A 141 -13.68 -9.92 -9.98
N ASP A 142 -12.91 -9.05 -9.32
CA ASP A 142 -12.51 -7.75 -9.89
C ASP A 142 -11.22 -7.83 -10.72
N GLY A 143 -10.25 -8.64 -10.28
CA GLY A 143 -8.90 -8.70 -10.81
C GLY A 143 -8.12 -7.37 -10.78
N LYS A 144 -8.50 -6.40 -9.94
CA LYS A 144 -7.91 -5.05 -9.93
C LYS A 144 -7.23 -4.77 -8.59
N GLY A 145 -5.97 -4.35 -8.65
CA GLY A 145 -5.19 -3.95 -7.48
C GLY A 145 -4.42 -2.67 -7.77
N CYS A 146 -4.30 -1.79 -6.77
CA CYS A 146 -3.61 -0.52 -6.91
C CYS A 146 -3.17 0.03 -5.54
N VAL A 147 -2.37 1.10 -5.54
CA VAL A 147 -2.08 1.85 -4.32
C VAL A 147 -3.32 2.65 -3.89
N ALA A 148 -3.69 2.53 -2.62
CA ALA A 148 -4.80 3.25 -1.99
C ALA A 148 -4.34 4.43 -1.12
N GLY A 149 -3.09 4.42 -0.66
CA GLY A 149 -2.55 5.52 0.16
C GLY A 149 -1.09 5.36 0.53
N TYR A 150 -0.52 6.43 1.08
CA TYR A 150 0.88 6.52 1.48
C TYR A 150 1.00 7.11 2.89
N VAL A 151 2.03 6.68 3.63
CA VAL A 151 2.42 7.30 4.90
C VAL A 151 3.92 7.53 4.90
N ASP A 152 4.35 8.77 5.14
CA ASP A 152 5.76 9.06 5.40
C ASP A 152 6.16 8.46 6.76
N ALA A 153 7.07 7.50 6.74
CA ALA A 153 7.48 6.79 7.94
C ALA A 153 8.48 7.57 8.81
N LEU A 154 9.10 8.63 8.28
CA LEU A 154 10.05 9.47 8.99
C LEU A 154 9.36 10.68 9.64
N ALA A 155 8.26 11.16 9.07
CA ALA A 155 7.56 12.37 9.52
C ALA A 155 6.40 12.12 10.49
N ASN A 156 6.01 10.86 10.74
CA ASN A 156 4.88 10.50 11.59
C ASN A 156 5.33 9.66 12.80
N PRO A 157 4.79 9.88 14.01
CA PRO A 157 5.25 9.20 15.23
C PRO A 157 4.88 7.72 15.31
N ASP A 158 3.73 7.32 14.74
CA ASP A 158 3.32 5.92 14.61
C ASP A 158 2.84 5.65 13.17
N PRO A 159 3.76 5.54 12.22
CA PRO A 159 3.42 5.43 10.81
C PRO A 159 2.78 4.08 10.49
N ASN A 160 3.12 3.02 11.23
CA ASN A 160 2.54 1.70 11.01
C ASN A 160 1.07 1.65 11.45
N ALA A 161 0.71 2.23 12.61
CA ALA A 161 -0.69 2.33 13.00
C ALA A 161 -1.50 3.19 12.02
N LEU A 162 -0.93 4.29 11.53
CA LEU A 162 -1.58 5.12 10.51
C LEU A 162 -1.79 4.35 9.19
N ALA A 163 -0.77 3.61 8.72
CA ALA A 163 -0.89 2.78 7.53
C ALA A 163 -1.97 1.69 7.68
N ARG A 164 -2.04 1.04 8.86
CA ARG A 164 -3.11 0.06 9.16
C ARG A 164 -4.49 0.69 9.14
N LYS A 165 -4.63 1.90 9.66
CA LYS A 165 -5.90 2.63 9.60
C LYS A 165 -6.35 2.86 8.16
N ILE A 166 -5.46 3.30 7.27
CA ILE A 166 -5.76 3.48 5.83
C ILE A 166 -6.12 2.12 5.20
N ALA A 167 -5.36 1.08 5.53
CA ALA A 167 -5.56 -0.25 5.00
C ALA A 167 -6.91 -0.86 5.43
N ASP A 168 -7.40 -0.52 6.62
CA ASP A 168 -8.66 -1.02 7.16
C ASP A 168 -9.87 -0.12 6.80
N GLU A 169 -9.67 1.20 6.63
CA GLU A 169 -10.78 2.17 6.41
C GLU A 169 -10.89 2.67 4.97
N VAL A 170 -9.78 2.82 4.23
CA VAL A 170 -9.76 3.41 2.88
C VAL A 170 -9.70 2.33 1.81
N ALA A 171 -8.69 1.44 1.89
CA ALA A 171 -8.44 0.43 0.87
C ALA A 171 -9.65 -0.45 0.51
N PRO A 172 -10.53 -0.87 1.44
CA PRO A 172 -11.68 -1.73 1.11
C PRO A 172 -12.72 -1.09 0.18
N THR A 173 -12.72 0.24 0.06
CA THR A 173 -13.66 0.99 -0.79
C THR A 173 -12.97 1.76 -1.91
N PHE A 174 -11.65 1.66 -1.99
CA PHE A 174 -10.83 2.40 -2.96
C PHE A 174 -10.98 1.80 -4.37
N ARG A 175 -11.39 2.63 -5.33
CA ARG A 175 -11.67 2.21 -6.71
C ARG A 175 -10.43 2.40 -7.58
N CYS A 176 -9.73 1.31 -7.86
CA CYS A 176 -8.56 1.33 -8.74
C CYS A 176 -8.88 1.86 -10.13
N GLY A 177 -8.05 2.80 -10.60
CA GLY A 177 -8.23 3.53 -11.86
C GLY A 177 -9.20 4.72 -11.78
N VAL A 178 -9.83 4.96 -10.63
CA VAL A 178 -10.80 6.04 -10.43
C VAL A 178 -10.37 6.97 -9.30
N ASP A 179 -10.08 6.41 -8.13
CA ASP A 179 -9.67 7.17 -6.96
C ASP A 179 -8.17 7.48 -7.00
N LYS A 180 -7.78 8.61 -6.40
CA LYS A 180 -6.39 9.06 -6.36
C LYS A 180 -5.81 8.85 -4.97
N ALA A 181 -4.77 8.02 -4.87
CA ALA A 181 -4.05 7.79 -3.63
C ALA A 181 -3.30 9.06 -3.20
N VAL A 182 -3.28 9.32 -1.89
CA VAL A 182 -2.65 10.50 -1.29
C VAL A 182 -1.82 10.11 -0.07
N TYR A 183 -0.95 11.01 0.36
CA TYR A 183 -0.30 10.90 1.67
C TYR A 183 -1.30 11.20 2.78
N HIS A 184 -1.27 10.37 3.82
CA HIS A 184 -2.00 10.58 5.06
C HIS A 184 -1.01 10.92 6.18
N GLY A 185 -1.41 11.84 7.06
CA GLY A 185 -0.54 12.39 8.09
C GLY A 185 0.40 13.47 7.55
N THR A 186 1.53 13.66 8.21
CA THR A 186 2.56 14.60 7.78
C THR A 186 3.34 14.00 6.61
N GLN A 187 3.55 14.77 5.55
CA GLN A 187 4.45 14.41 4.45
C GLN A 187 5.69 15.30 4.54
N GLY A 188 6.86 14.69 4.76
CA GLY A 188 8.15 15.36 4.70
C GLY A 188 8.67 15.50 3.27
N ASP A 189 9.79 16.19 3.14
CA ASP A 189 10.49 16.43 1.87
C ASP A 189 11.07 15.16 1.23
N LYS A 190 11.41 14.14 2.05
CA LYS A 190 12.01 12.89 1.58
C LYS A 190 11.02 11.84 1.07
N ALA A 191 9.72 11.98 1.35
CA ALA A 191 8.71 11.00 0.91
C ALA A 191 8.55 10.99 -0.62
N SER A 192 8.90 12.08 -1.31
CA SER A 192 8.84 12.22 -2.76
C SER A 192 7.44 11.99 -3.37
N ALA A 193 7.27 12.43 -4.61
CA ALA A 193 6.00 12.23 -5.32
C ALA A 193 5.92 10.80 -5.88
N PRO A 194 4.78 10.09 -5.70
CA PRO A 194 4.54 8.82 -6.37
C PRO A 194 4.30 9.03 -7.87
N ARG A 195 4.57 7.99 -8.65
CA ARG A 195 4.23 7.85 -10.07
C ARG A 195 3.33 6.63 -10.21
N ASN A 196 2.07 6.86 -10.54
CA ASN A 196 1.08 5.80 -10.66
C ASN A 196 0.68 5.63 -12.12
N GLU A 197 0.96 4.45 -12.66
CA GLU A 197 0.52 4.04 -13.99
C GLU A 197 -0.42 2.85 -13.82
N LEU A 198 -1.70 3.07 -14.09
CA LEU A 198 -2.72 2.03 -14.08
C LEU A 198 -3.30 1.87 -15.49
N PRO A 199 -3.80 0.67 -15.84
CA PRO A 199 -4.50 0.49 -17.10
C PRO A 199 -5.77 1.34 -17.16
N GLU A 200 -6.02 1.99 -18.30
CA GLU A 200 -7.28 2.72 -18.58
C GLU A 200 -8.53 1.85 -18.48
#